data_AF-A0A9W9N433-F1
#
_entry.id   AF-A0A9W9N433-F1
#
_cell.length_a   1.000
_cell.length_b   1.000
_cell.length_c   1.000
_cell.angle_alpha   90.00
_cell.angle_beta   90.00
_cell.angle_gamma   90.00
#
_symmetry.space_group_name_H-M   'P 1'
#
loop_
_entity.id
_entity.type
_entity.pdbx_description
1 polymer ?
#
loop_
_entity_poly.entity_id
_entity_poly.type
_entity_poly.pdbx_seq_one_letter_code
_entity_poly.pdbx_strand_id
1 'polypeptide(L)' 'MVAPGSEWPPLSGGRENSARNTNERILDANYDVRQLLNHISSNNSVKVPRPVLEYLKSIQELTADLIKNPIGQDWKL' A
#
# COMPACT_ATOMS: atom_id res chain seq x y z
N MET A 1 -17.56 -17.02 -14.35
CA MET A 1 -17.90 -15.58 -14.32
C MET A 1 -17.60 -15.08 -12.92
N VAL A 2 -16.70 -14.10 -12.77
CA VAL A 2 -16.39 -13.47 -11.47
C VAL A 2 -17.54 -12.53 -11.13
N ALA A 3 -18.04 -12.56 -9.89
CA ALA A 3 -19.18 -11.74 -9.51
C ALA A 3 -18.83 -10.24 -9.62
N PRO A 4 -19.70 -9.39 -10.18
CA PRO A 4 -19.50 -7.94 -10.20
C PRO A 4 -19.26 -7.43 -8.78
N GLY A 5 -18.13 -6.78 -8.54
CA GLY A 5 -17.69 -6.34 -7.20
C GLY A 5 -16.78 -7.31 -6.44
N SER A 6 -16.36 -8.43 -7.05
CA SER A 6 -15.31 -9.33 -6.51
C SER A 6 -13.92 -9.07 -7.11
N GLU A 7 -13.79 -8.06 -7.97
CA GLU A 7 -12.52 -7.72 -8.61
C GLU A 7 -11.73 -6.78 -7.71
N TRP A 8 -10.58 -7.26 -7.23
CA TRP A 8 -9.64 -6.47 -6.44
C TRP A 8 -9.03 -5.36 -7.29
N PRO A 9 -8.68 -4.20 -6.70
CA PRO A 9 -8.09 -3.12 -7.46
C PRO A 9 -6.75 -3.54 -8.07
N PRO A 10 -6.36 -2.98 -9.22
CA PRO A 10 -5.03 -3.22 -9.78
C PRO A 10 -3.99 -2.71 -8.78
N LEU A 11 -3.10 -3.60 -8.36
CA LEU A 11 -1.93 -3.26 -7.57
C LEU A 11 -0.73 -3.09 -8.50
N SER A 12 0.30 -2.39 -8.05
CA SER A 12 1.56 -2.14 -8.76
C SER A 12 2.26 -3.43 -9.20
N GLY A 13 1.79 -4.58 -8.68
CA GLY A 13 2.36 -5.91 -8.85
C GLY A 13 3.60 -6.00 -7.98
N GLY A 14 3.84 -7.14 -7.34
CA GLY A 14 5.08 -7.44 -6.63
C GLY A 14 6.26 -7.48 -7.60
N ARG A 15 6.61 -6.33 -8.17
CA ARG A 15 7.68 -6.11 -9.15
C ARG A 15 9.00 -6.20 -8.39
N GLU A 16 9.50 -7.43 -8.37
CA GLU A 16 10.88 -7.89 -8.24
C GLU A 16 11.85 -6.87 -7.59
N ASN A 17 12.13 -7.11 -6.32
CA ASN A 17 12.75 -6.19 -5.36
C ASN A 17 14.24 -5.84 -5.60
N SER A 18 14.97 -6.51 -6.48
CA SER A 18 16.44 -6.45 -6.44
C SER A 18 17.08 -5.25 -7.15
N ALA A 19 16.36 -4.50 -7.98
CA ALA A 19 16.95 -3.42 -8.81
C ALA A 19 16.31 -2.03 -8.65
N ARG A 20 15.30 -1.87 -7.78
CA ARG A 20 14.50 -0.65 -7.73
C ARG A 20 14.91 0.31 -6.62
N ASN A 21 14.92 1.60 -6.92
CA ASN A 21 15.19 2.67 -5.98
C ASN A 21 14.20 2.61 -4.80
N THR A 22 14.70 2.76 -3.57
CA THR A 22 13.91 2.74 -2.33
C THR A 22 12.70 3.68 -2.37
N ASN A 23 12.84 4.87 -2.96
CA ASN A 23 11.76 5.86 -3.06
C ASN A 23 10.60 5.35 -3.93
N GLU A 24 10.90 4.71 -5.05
CA GLU A 24 9.86 4.15 -5.93
C GLU A 24 9.12 3.00 -5.24
N ARG A 25 9.83 2.18 -4.45
CA ARG A 25 9.20 1.11 -3.66
C ARG A 25 8.26 1.67 -2.59
N ILE A 26 8.63 2.77 -1.95
CA ILE A 26 7.78 3.46 -0.97
C ILE A 26 6.53 4.03 -1.65
N LEU A 27 6.69 4.66 -2.82
CA LEU A 27 5.56 5.23 -3.58
C LEU A 27 4.57 4.16 -4.04
N ASP A 28 5.08 3.05 -4.56
CA ASP A 28 4.25 1.92 -4.99
C ASP A 28 3.51 1.28 -3.81
N ALA A 29 4.19 1.05 -2.68
CA ALA A 29 3.56 0.51 -1.47
C ALA A 29 2.46 1.44 -0.94
N ASN A 30 2.70 2.76 -0.93
CA ASN A 30 1.68 3.74 -0.58
C ASN A 30 0.49 3.71 -1.54
N TYR A 31 0.75 3.61 -2.85
CA TYR A 31 -0.30 3.51 -3.85
C TYR A 31 -1.16 2.25 -3.63
N ASP A 32 -0.53 1.08 -3.51
CA ASP A 32 -1.21 -0.21 -3.35
C ASP A 32 -2.08 -0.24 -2.10
N VAL A 33 -1.54 0.19 -0.97
CA VAL A 33 -2.29 0.22 0.30
C VAL A 33 -3.47 1.18 0.23
N ARG A 34 -3.33 2.34 -0.43
CA ARG A 34 -4.45 3.27 -0.62
C ARG A 34 -5.54 2.65 -1.51
N GLN A 35 -5.17 1.96 -2.59
CA GLN A 35 -6.15 1.27 -3.43
C GLN A 35 -6.90 0.19 -2.64
N LEU A 36 -6.19 -0.61 -1.84
CA LEU A 36 -6.80 -1.64 -1.00
C LEU A 36 -7.75 -1.06 0.04
N LEU A 37 -7.32 -0.05 0.80
CA LEU A 37 -8.15 0.60 1.83
C LEU A 37 -9.39 1.27 1.23
N ASN A 38 -9.25 1.89 0.05
CA ASN A 38 -10.37 2.48 -0.67
C ASN A 38 -11.36 1.41 -1.16
N HIS A 39 -10.86 0.29 -1.69
CA HIS A 39 -11.71 -0.81 -2.14
C HIS A 39 -12.47 -1.46 -0.97
N ILE A 40 -11.79 -1.70 0.16
CA ILE A 40 -12.42 -2.26 1.36
C ILE A 40 -13.47 -1.31 1.95
N SER A 41 -13.19 -0.01 1.99
CA SER A 41 -14.12 0.97 2.55
C SER A 41 -15.32 1.27 1.66
N SER A 42 -15.16 1.17 0.33
CA SER A 42 -16.25 1.39 -0.64
C SER A 42 -17.11 0.15 -0.87
N ASN A 43 -16.61 -1.05 -0.56
CA ASN A 43 -17.31 -2.31 -0.78
C ASN A 43 -17.67 -3.01 0.54
N ASN A 44 -18.88 -2.75 1.03
CA ASN A 44 -19.42 -3.36 2.26
C ASN A 44 -19.53 -4.90 2.22
N SER A 45 -19.36 -5.52 1.05
CA SER A 45 -19.37 -6.99 0.90
C SER A 45 -18.02 -7.62 1.23
N VAL A 46 -16.93 -6.85 1.25
CA VAL A 46 -15.57 -7.35 1.50
C VAL A 46 -15.34 -7.42 3.01
N LYS A 47 -15.35 -8.64 3.55
CA LYS A 47 -15.01 -8.89 4.95
C LYS A 47 -13.51 -9.12 5.10
N VAL A 48 -12.80 -8.09 5.57
CA VAL A 48 -11.38 -8.20 5.92
C VAL A 48 -11.24 -8.36 7.43
N PRO A 49 -10.45 -9.34 7.93
CA PRO A 49 -10.17 -9.45 9.35
C PRO A 49 -9.57 -8.14 9.91
N ARG A 50 -10.04 -7.72 11.09
CA ARG A 50 -9.59 -6.48 11.74
C ARG A 50 -8.04 -6.35 11.81
N PRO A 51 -7.27 -7.39 12.16
CA PRO A 51 -5.81 -7.29 12.20
C PRO A 51 -5.19 -6.95 10.84
N VAL A 52 -5.78 -7.43 9.74
CA VAL A 52 -5.31 -7.14 8.38
C VAL A 52 -5.61 -5.68 8.02
N LEU A 53 -6.79 -5.17 8.39
CA LEU A 53 -7.14 -3.76 8.18
C LEU A 53 -6.22 -2.82 8.97
N GLU A 54 -5.93 -3.17 10.22
CA GLU A 54 -5.00 -2.41 11.07
C GLU A 54 -3.59 -2.41 10.49
N TYR A 55 -3.11 -3.57 10.01
CA TYR A 55 -1.82 -3.68 9.35
C TYR A 55 -1.73 -2.81 8.08
N LEU A 56 -2.77 -2.81 7.23
CA LEU A 56 -2.81 -1.96 6.04
C LEU A 56 -2.73 -0.47 6.41
N LYS A 57 -3.43 -0.03 7.47
CA LYS A 57 -3.33 1.35 7.96
C LYS A 57 -1.92 1.69 8.46
N SER A 58 -1.28 0.78 9.20
CA SER A 58 0.10 0.99 9.64
C SER A 58 1.08 1.11 8.47
N ILE A 59 0.89 0.36 7.37
CA ILE A 59 1.72 0.54 6.17
C ILE A 59 1.42 1.89 5.49
N GLN A 60 0.16 2.34 5.46
CA GLN A 60 -0.19 3.65 4.91
C GLN A 60 0.52 4.78 5.68
N GLU A 61 0.50 4.72 7.00
CA GLU A 61 1.18 5.68 7.87
C GLU A 61 2.69 5.65 7.64
N LEU A 62 3.30 4.46 7.71
CA LEU A 62 4.73 4.28 7.48
C LEU A 62 5.18 4.82 6.11
N THR A 63 4.47 4.47 5.04
CA THR A 63 4.84 4.92 3.69
C THR A 63 4.62 6.41 3.51
N ALA A 64 3.59 7.01 4.13
CA ALA A 64 3.41 8.46 4.15
C ALA A 64 4.54 9.18 4.88
N ASP A 65 5.01 8.63 6.00
CA ASP A 65 6.13 9.18 6.77
C ASP A 65 7.44 9.08 5.99
N LEU A 66 7.69 7.97 5.31
CA LEU A 66 8.87 7.77 4.47
C LEU A 66 8.88 8.64 3.21
N ILE A 67 7.71 9.01 2.66
CA ILE A 67 7.60 9.97 1.55
C ILE A 67 7.99 11.38 2.03
N LYS A 68 7.57 11.76 3.24
CA LYS A 68 7.89 13.06 3.84
C LYS A 68 9.34 13.12 4.32
N ASN A 69 9.85 12.02 4.85
CA ASN A 69 11.17 11.89 5.44
C ASN A 69 11.89 10.67 4.83
N PRO A 70 12.50 10.84 3.64
CA PRO A 70 13.22 9.75 2.99
C PRO A 70 14.40 9.25 3.84
N ILE A 71 14.52 7.93 3.97
CA ILE A 71 15.63 7.30 4.71
C ILE A 71 16.97 7.76 4.14
N GLY A 72 17.87 8.20 5.02
CA GLY A 72 19.21 8.65 4.65
C GLY A 72 19.33 10.14 4.34
N GLN A 73 18.25 10.93 4.44
CA GLN A 73 18.36 12.40 4.45
C GLN A 73 19.09 12.90 5.70
N ASP A 74 18.82 12.32 6.87
CA ASP A 74 19.46 12.69 8.15
C ASP A 74 20.95 12.28 8.26
N TRP A 75 21.45 11.42 7.36
CA TRP A 75 22.86 10.98 7.36
C TRP A 75 23.78 11.91 6.56
N LYS A 76 23.26 13.04 6.06
CA LYS A 76 24.03 14.08 5.37
C LYS A 76 24.52 15.21 6.29
N LEU A 77 24.61 14.97 7.60
CA LEU A 77 25.27 15.87 8.56
C LEU A 77 26.77 15.96 8.31
#